data_AF-A0A0N6W5H8-F1
#
_entry.id   AF-A0A0N6W5H8-F1
#
_cell.length_a   1.000
_cell.length_b   1.000
_cell.length_c   1.000
_cell.angle_alpha   90.00
_cell.angle_beta   90.00
_cell.angle_gamma   90.00
#
_symmetry.space_group_name_H-M   'P 1'
#
loop_
_entity.id
_entity.type
_entity.pdbx_description
1 polymer ?
#
loop_
_entity_poly.entity_id
_entity_poly.type
_entity_poly.pdbx_seq_one_letter_code
_entity_poly.pdbx_strand_id
1 'polypeptide(L)'
;MRRTGSRAIRRVRVDPVDAHFATAFELPAAGLPRLAPEEWVRASYEDVPVVLRELIRAGWAGVLGLRLGPRSSRRHVVGWRVLETGPGRVALEARAPSLTVRNVVTVDDARLLWATYAHYERRTGRVLWSLAAPVHHLAVPLLLGRAVRRTA
;
A
#
# COMPACT_ATOMS: atom_id res chain seq x y z
N MET A 1 17.35 -8.18 28.39
CA MET A 1 17.38 -6.91 27.65
C MET A 1 16.29 -6.93 26.57
N ARG A 2 15.16 -6.24 26.78
CA ARG A 2 14.20 -5.98 25.71
C ARG A 2 14.82 -4.96 24.77
N ARG A 3 15.29 -5.38 23.60
CA ARG A 3 15.51 -4.44 22.49
C ARG A 3 14.14 -3.84 22.22
N THR A 4 13.93 -2.60 22.63
CA THR A 4 12.82 -1.77 22.15
C THR A 4 13.10 -1.52 20.68
N GLY A 5 12.79 -2.52 19.85
CA GLY A 5 12.83 -2.42 18.40
C GLY A 5 11.92 -1.27 18.05
N SER A 6 12.51 -0.19 17.54
CA SER A 6 11.77 0.98 17.10
C SER A 6 10.64 0.52 16.18
N ARG A 7 9.38 0.75 16.59
CA ARG A 7 8.19 0.59 15.73
C ARG A 7 8.17 1.59 14.57
N ALA A 8 9.27 2.32 14.34
CA ALA A 8 9.36 3.29 13.26
C ALA A 8 9.29 2.56 11.93
N ILE A 9 8.36 3.02 11.10
CA ILE A 9 8.27 2.63 9.71
C ILE A 9 9.48 3.23 9.00
N ARG A 10 10.25 2.38 8.31
CA ARG A 10 11.44 2.77 7.56
C ARG A 10 11.21 2.51 6.09
N ARG A 11 11.71 3.40 5.25
CA ARG A 11 11.77 3.14 3.81
C ARG A 11 12.96 2.21 3.54
N VAL A 12 12.72 1.16 2.76
CA VAL A 12 13.75 0.20 2.34
C VAL A 12 13.77 0.05 0.83
N ARG A 13 14.87 -0.47 0.31
CA ARG A 13 14.98 -0.83 -1.09
C ARG A 13 14.32 -2.18 -1.33
N VAL A 14 13.68 -2.30 -2.48
CA VAL A 14 13.14 -3.56 -3.00
C VAL A 14 13.50 -3.62 -4.48
N ASP A 15 13.75 -4.82 -4.97
CA ASP A 15 13.92 -5.06 -6.40
C ASP A 15 12.63 -4.63 -7.13
N PRO A 16 12.71 -3.88 -8.23
CA PRO A 16 11.51 -3.52 -8.97
C PRO A 16 10.73 -4.69 -9.58
N VAL A 17 11.29 -5.90 -9.71
CA VAL A 17 10.63 -7.10 -10.28
C VAL A 17 9.82 -6.74 -11.53
N ASP A 18 10.54 -6.25 -12.55
CA ASP A 18 10.04 -5.78 -13.85
C ASP A 18 9.25 -4.45 -13.85
N ALA A 19 9.03 -3.83 -12.70
CA ALA A 19 8.42 -2.50 -12.63
C ALA A 19 9.40 -1.39 -13.04
N HIS A 20 8.86 -0.26 -13.51
CA HIS A 20 9.68 0.92 -13.83
C HIS A 20 10.05 1.72 -12.57
N PHE A 21 9.30 1.53 -11.49
CA PHE A 21 9.54 2.14 -10.20
C PHE A 21 9.10 1.20 -9.09
N ALA A 22 9.88 1.16 -8.00
CA ALA A 22 9.48 0.51 -6.77
C ALA A 22 9.89 1.30 -5.52
N THR A 23 9.07 1.22 -4.49
CA THR A 23 9.38 1.72 -3.15
C THR A 23 8.80 0.77 -2.13
N ALA A 24 9.46 0.62 -0.98
CA ALA A 24 8.95 -0.20 0.10
C ALA A 24 9.11 0.46 1.47
N PHE A 25 8.19 0.11 2.37
CA PHE A 25 8.18 0.55 3.75
C PHE A 25 8.08 -0.68 4.65
N GLU A 26 8.96 -0.79 5.63
CA GLU A 26 8.95 -1.89 6.58
C GLU A 26 8.82 -1.40 8.02
N LEU A 27 8.28 -2.28 8.87
CA LEU A 27 8.35 -2.14 10.31
C LEU A 27 8.50 -3.53 10.97
N PRO A 28 9.11 -3.61 12.17
CA PRO A 28 9.21 -4.87 12.90
C PRO A 28 7.82 -5.44 13.23
N ALA A 29 7.64 -6.75 13.04
CA ALA A 29 6.42 -7.46 13.41
C ALA A 29 6.31 -7.69 14.93
N ALA A 30 7.44 -7.59 15.65
CA ALA A 30 7.50 -7.78 17.09
C ALA A 30 6.52 -6.86 17.84
N GLY A 31 5.54 -7.47 18.53
CA GLY A 31 4.52 -6.75 19.30
C GLY A 31 3.43 -6.11 18.45
N LEU A 32 3.27 -6.54 17.19
CA LEU A 32 2.07 -6.32 16.40
C LEU A 32 1.10 -7.51 16.57
N PRO A 33 -0.22 -7.31 16.42
CA PRO A 33 -1.17 -8.40 16.34
C PRO A 33 -0.89 -9.29 15.11
N ARG A 34 -1.21 -10.59 15.24
CA ARG A 34 -1.12 -11.56 14.14
C ARG A 34 -2.32 -11.42 13.21
N LEU A 35 -2.30 -10.37 12.40
CA LEU A 35 -3.29 -10.13 11.34
C LEU A 35 -2.78 -10.65 10.00
N ALA A 36 -3.72 -11.12 9.18
CA ALA A 36 -3.43 -11.46 7.80
C ALA A 36 -2.97 -10.21 7.01
N PRO A 37 -2.15 -10.36 5.97
CA PRO A 37 -1.68 -9.25 5.16
C PRO A 37 -2.82 -8.40 4.57
N GLU A 38 -3.92 -9.02 4.13
CA GLU A 38 -5.09 -8.30 3.63
C GLU A 38 -5.73 -7.42 4.71
N GLU A 39 -5.79 -7.89 5.95
CA GLU A 39 -6.34 -7.13 7.08
C GLU A 39 -5.48 -5.90 7.39
N TRP A 40 -4.15 -6.00 7.26
CA TRP A 40 -3.28 -4.81 7.35
C TRP A 40 -3.55 -3.78 6.26
N VAL A 41 -3.83 -4.22 5.03
CA VAL A 41 -4.20 -3.32 3.93
C VAL A 41 -5.55 -2.66 4.21
N ARG A 42 -6.55 -3.43 4.65
CA ARG A 42 -7.87 -2.91 5.03
C ARG A 42 -7.77 -1.94 6.21
N ALA A 43 -7.03 -2.27 7.25
CA ALA A 43 -6.80 -1.35 8.37
C ALA A 43 -6.09 -0.05 7.93
N SER A 44 -5.22 -0.12 6.92
CA SER A 44 -4.50 1.05 6.41
C SER A 44 -5.38 1.94 5.51
N TYR A 45 -6.26 1.36 4.70
CA TYR A 45 -7.04 2.09 3.69
C TYR A 45 -8.51 2.29 4.06
N GLU A 46 -9.14 1.31 4.70
CA GLU A 46 -10.54 1.34 5.12
C GLU A 46 -10.64 1.98 6.50
N ASP A 47 -9.81 1.64 7.48
CA ASP A 47 -9.92 2.18 8.84
C ASP A 47 -9.29 3.58 9.01
N VAL A 48 -9.73 4.51 8.17
CA VAL A 48 -9.41 5.94 8.21
C VAL A 48 -10.69 6.77 8.22
N PRO A 49 -10.64 8.04 8.68
CA PRO A 49 -11.79 8.94 8.58
C PRO A 49 -12.34 8.98 7.14
N VAL A 50 -13.66 8.99 6.99
CA VAL A 50 -14.33 8.94 5.67
C VAL A 50 -13.78 9.99 4.72
N VAL A 51 -13.56 11.22 5.21
CA VAL A 51 -12.98 12.33 4.43
C VAL A 51 -11.60 11.96 3.88
N LEU A 52 -10.72 11.36 4.70
CA LEU A 52 -9.39 10.95 4.26
C LEU A 52 -9.47 9.80 3.24
N ARG A 53 -10.39 8.85 3.46
CA ARG A 53 -10.62 7.74 2.52
C ARG A 53 -11.02 8.27 1.14
N GLU A 54 -11.96 9.21 1.09
CA GLU A 54 -12.43 9.80 -0.16
C GLU A 54 -11.38 10.68 -0.82
N LEU A 55 -10.57 11.43 -0.06
CA LEU A 55 -9.45 12.21 -0.59
C LEU A 55 -8.39 11.34 -1.27
N ILE A 56 -7.98 10.25 -0.62
CA ILE A 56 -7.01 9.30 -1.19
C ILE A 56 -7.58 8.65 -2.45
N ARG A 57 -8.85 8.24 -2.39
CA ARG A 57 -9.55 7.64 -3.54
C ARG A 57 -9.65 8.61 -4.72
N ALA A 58 -9.97 9.87 -4.45
CA ALA A 58 -9.99 10.93 -5.45
C ALA A 58 -8.60 11.20 -6.01
N GLY A 59 -7.53 11.13 -5.19
CA GLY A 59 -6.15 11.21 -5.67
C GLY A 59 -5.81 10.08 -6.65
N TRP A 60 -6.15 8.84 -6.32
CA TRP A 60 -5.95 7.70 -7.22
C TRP A 60 -6.72 7.83 -8.54
N ALA A 61 -8.01 8.16 -8.47
CA ALA A 61 -8.85 8.25 -9.67
C ALA A 61 -8.56 9.51 -10.51
N GLY A 62 -8.35 10.66 -9.85
CA GLY A 62 -8.21 11.97 -10.51
C GLY A 62 -6.79 12.28 -10.95
N VAL A 63 -5.79 12.03 -10.10
CA VAL A 63 -4.37 12.34 -10.44
C VAL A 63 -3.77 11.23 -11.28
N LEU A 64 -3.94 9.96 -10.87
CA LEU A 64 -3.35 8.83 -11.57
C LEU A 64 -4.27 8.23 -12.65
N GLY A 65 -5.53 8.63 -12.71
CA GLY A 65 -6.49 8.07 -13.66
C GLY A 65 -6.84 6.60 -13.37
N LEU A 66 -6.59 6.12 -12.16
CA LEU A 66 -6.77 4.70 -11.82
C LEU A 66 -8.25 4.32 -11.87
N ARG A 67 -8.53 3.23 -12.58
CA ARG A 67 -9.85 2.61 -12.64
C ARG A 67 -10.06 1.80 -11.36
N LEU A 68 -10.78 2.39 -10.43
CA LEU A 68 -11.11 1.79 -9.14
C LEU A 68 -12.41 1.00 -9.23
N GLY A 69 -12.40 -0.21 -8.69
CA GLY A 69 -13.57 -1.08 -8.61
C GLY A 69 -14.60 -0.64 -7.56
N PRO A 70 -15.72 -1.40 -7.46
CA PRO A 70 -16.81 -1.11 -6.54
C PRO A 70 -16.39 -1.23 -5.07
N ARG A 71 -16.93 -0.33 -4.23
CA ARG A 71 -16.57 -0.22 -2.79
C ARG A 71 -17.02 -1.42 -1.94
N SER A 72 -18.11 -2.09 -2.31
CA SER A 72 -18.75 -3.16 -1.51
C SER A 72 -18.25 -4.57 -1.85
N SER A 73 -17.31 -4.71 -2.78
CA SER A 73 -16.82 -6.01 -3.20
C SER A 73 -15.71 -6.50 -2.29
N ARG A 74 -15.83 -7.72 -1.74
CA ARG A 74 -14.74 -8.39 -1.01
C ARG A 74 -13.47 -8.57 -1.84
N ARG A 75 -13.58 -8.59 -3.18
CA ARG A 75 -12.43 -8.65 -4.10
C ARG A 75 -11.71 -7.31 -4.26
N HIS A 76 -12.17 -6.27 -3.56
CA HIS A 76 -11.58 -4.95 -3.61
C HIS A 76 -11.30 -4.40 -2.20
N VAL A 77 -10.27 -3.57 -2.10
CA VAL A 77 -9.97 -2.76 -0.92
C VAL A 77 -9.95 -1.30 -1.35
N VAL A 78 -10.96 -0.53 -0.95
CA VAL A 78 -11.18 0.87 -1.41
C VAL A 78 -11.11 1.03 -2.94
N GLY A 79 -11.50 -0.01 -3.67
CA GLY A 79 -11.50 -0.05 -5.14
C GLY A 79 -10.21 -0.57 -5.79
N TRP A 80 -9.16 -0.88 -5.03
CA TRP A 80 -8.03 -1.67 -5.53
C TRP A 80 -8.43 -3.13 -5.64
N ARG A 81 -8.15 -3.78 -6.77
CA ARG A 81 -8.48 -5.19 -7.00
C ARG A 81 -7.48 -6.08 -6.28
N VAL A 82 -7.95 -7.01 -5.45
CA VAL A 82 -7.10 -8.05 -4.85
C VAL A 82 -6.76 -9.07 -5.94
N LEU A 83 -5.46 -9.26 -6.20
CA LEU A 83 -4.94 -10.22 -7.18
C LEU A 83 -4.71 -11.60 -6.55
N GLU A 84 -4.06 -11.58 -5.38
CA GLU A 84 -3.73 -12.78 -4.63
C GLU A 84 -3.88 -12.47 -3.14
N THR A 85 -4.28 -13.48 -2.38
CA THR A 85 -4.28 -13.46 -0.92
C THR A 85 -3.71 -14.78 -0.43
N GLY A 86 -2.82 -14.72 0.55
CA GLY A 86 -2.11 -15.86 1.10
C GLY A 86 -1.66 -15.58 2.54
N PRO A 87 -1.19 -16.60 3.26
CA PRO A 87 -0.95 -16.53 4.70
C PRO A 87 0.08 -15.46 5.11
N GLY A 88 1.07 -15.19 4.25
CA GLY A 88 2.10 -14.18 4.50
C GLY A 88 2.18 -13.09 3.43
N ARG A 89 1.27 -13.08 2.44
CA ARG A 89 1.30 -12.12 1.34
C ARG A 89 -0.07 -11.78 0.77
N VAL A 90 -0.29 -10.52 0.41
CA VAL A 90 -1.43 -10.06 -0.40
C VAL A 90 -0.91 -9.12 -1.49
N ALA A 91 -1.51 -9.20 -2.68
CA ALA A 91 -1.22 -8.28 -3.78
C ALA A 91 -2.50 -7.59 -4.25
N LEU A 92 -2.43 -6.27 -4.41
CA LEU A 92 -3.51 -5.42 -4.90
C LEU A 92 -3.06 -4.66 -6.13
N GLU A 93 -3.98 -4.40 -7.04
CA GLU A 93 -3.70 -3.71 -8.29
C GLU A 93 -4.78 -2.70 -8.65
N ALA A 94 -4.34 -1.57 -9.19
CA ALA A 94 -5.18 -0.62 -9.88
C ALA A 94 -4.53 -0.25 -11.22
N ARG A 95 -5.35 -0.07 -12.25
CA ARG A 95 -4.89 0.16 -13.63
C ARG A 95 -5.44 1.46 -14.19
N ALA A 96 -4.62 2.15 -14.96
CA ALA A 96 -5.00 3.24 -15.85
C ALA A 96 -4.39 2.98 -17.24
N PRO A 97 -4.88 3.63 -18.31
CA PRO A 97 -4.24 3.55 -19.63
C PRO A 97 -2.79 4.07 -19.67
N SER A 98 -2.36 4.83 -18.65
CA SER A 98 -1.03 5.42 -18.52
C SER A 98 -0.09 4.61 -17.62
N LEU A 99 -0.60 3.94 -16.59
CA LEU A 99 0.19 3.15 -15.66
C LEU A 99 -0.63 2.05 -14.95
N THR A 100 0.06 1.00 -14.53
CA THR A 100 -0.43 -0.03 -13.62
C THR A 100 0.31 0.08 -12.29
N VAL A 101 -0.42 0.17 -11.18
CA VAL A 101 0.17 0.23 -9.84
C VAL A 101 -0.20 -1.04 -9.08
N ARG A 102 0.79 -1.65 -8.43
CA ARG A 102 0.60 -2.81 -7.54
C ARG A 102 1.10 -2.50 -6.14
N ASN A 103 0.32 -2.87 -5.13
CA ASN A 103 0.74 -2.89 -3.74
C ASN A 103 0.86 -4.34 -3.30
N VAL A 104 2.02 -4.72 -2.78
CA VAL A 104 2.26 -6.05 -2.21
C VAL A 104 2.58 -5.85 -0.74
N VAL A 105 1.77 -6.46 0.12
CA VAL A 105 2.02 -6.47 1.55
C VAL A 105 2.41 -7.88 1.96
N THR A 106 3.58 -8.01 2.57
CA THR A 106 4.09 -9.26 3.13
C THR A 106 4.24 -9.12 4.63
N VAL A 107 3.81 -10.15 5.35
CA VAL A 107 3.94 -10.24 6.81
C VAL A 107 4.61 -11.56 7.13
N ASP A 108 5.71 -11.48 7.86
CA ASP A 108 6.43 -12.62 8.42
C ASP A 108 6.71 -12.38 9.92
N ASP A 109 7.37 -13.33 10.58
CA ASP A 109 7.68 -13.23 12.01
C ASP A 109 8.63 -12.07 12.36
N ALA A 110 9.40 -11.57 11.39
CA ALA A 110 10.34 -10.49 11.59
C ALA A 110 9.73 -9.11 11.29
N ARG A 111 8.93 -8.99 10.22
CA ARG A 111 8.47 -7.68 9.71
C ARG A 111 7.16 -7.73 8.94
N LEU A 112 6.54 -6.56 8.88
CA LEU A 112 5.56 -6.21 7.87
C LEU A 112 6.26 -5.31 6.83
N LEU A 113 6.15 -5.67 5.56
CA LEU A 113 6.70 -4.93 4.43
C LEU A 113 5.57 -4.55 3.46
N TRP A 114 5.44 -3.26 3.16
CA TRP A 114 4.55 -2.71 2.14
C TRP A 114 5.38 -2.24 0.96
N ALA A 115 5.32 -2.96 -0.17
CA ALA A 115 5.97 -2.59 -1.40
C ALA A 115 4.96 -2.07 -2.44
N THR A 116 5.31 -0.99 -3.12
CA THR A 116 4.52 -0.42 -4.21
C THR A 116 5.34 -0.41 -5.49
N TYR A 117 4.76 -0.96 -6.56
CA TYR A 117 5.37 -1.12 -7.88
C TYR A 117 4.53 -0.35 -8.90
N ALA A 118 5.17 0.46 -9.74
CA ALA A 118 4.51 1.18 -10.83
C ALA A 118 5.11 0.77 -12.18
N HIS A 119 4.24 0.30 -13.07
CA HIS A 119 4.54 -0.01 -14.46
C HIS A 119 3.99 1.10 -15.33
N TYR A 120 4.84 1.72 -16.16
CA TYR A 120 4.41 2.79 -17.05
C TYR A 120 4.01 2.20 -18.39
N GLU A 121 2.72 2.30 -18.73
CA GLU A 121 2.20 1.87 -20.03
C GLU A 121 2.50 2.93 -21.11
N ARG A 122 2.65 4.20 -20.67
CA ARG A 122 2.93 5.36 -21.51
C ARG A 122 3.86 6.34 -20.79
N ARG A 123 4.51 7.24 -21.54
CA ARG A 123 5.34 8.33 -20.97
C ARG A 123 4.58 9.20 -19.96
N THR A 124 3.29 9.40 -20.16
CA THR A 124 2.42 10.11 -19.21
C THR A 124 2.35 9.41 -17.85
N GLY A 125 2.42 8.08 -17.79
CA GLY A 125 2.47 7.32 -16.54
C GLY A 125 3.67 7.68 -15.69
N ARG A 126 4.85 7.85 -16.30
CA ARG A 126 6.06 8.31 -15.62
C ARG A 126 5.90 9.71 -15.03
N VAL A 127 5.30 10.63 -15.80
CA VAL A 127 5.07 12.01 -15.34
C VAL A 127 4.11 12.03 -14.16
N LEU A 128 2.95 11.38 -14.29
CA LEU A 128 1.94 11.31 -13.24
C LEU A 128 2.51 10.66 -11.97
N TRP A 129 3.25 9.56 -12.11
CA TRP A 129 3.88 8.92 -10.97
C TRP A 129 4.96 9.77 -10.31
N SER A 130 5.73 10.55 -11.08
CA SER A 130 6.74 11.44 -10.50
C SER A 130 6.12 12.51 -9.59
N LEU A 131 4.88 12.94 -9.89
CA LEU A 131 4.11 13.85 -9.04
C LEU A 131 3.47 13.14 -7.84
N ALA A 132 3.01 11.90 -8.03
CA ALA A 132 2.34 11.13 -6.97
C ALA A 132 3.33 10.50 -5.97
N ALA A 133 4.54 10.14 -6.39
CA ALA A 133 5.50 9.41 -5.57
C ALA A 133 5.88 10.14 -4.26
N PRO A 134 6.12 11.47 -4.23
CA PRO A 134 6.37 12.19 -2.98
C PRO A 134 5.19 12.10 -2.00
N VAL A 135 3.96 12.28 -2.49
CA VAL A 135 2.74 12.16 -1.68
C VAL A 135 2.57 10.72 -1.18
N HIS A 136 2.81 9.73 -2.04
CA HIS A 136 2.77 8.32 -1.72
C HIS A 136 3.76 7.96 -0.60
N HIS A 137 4.97 8.52 -0.65
CA HIS A 137 5.99 8.29 0.38
C HIS A 137 5.62 8.87 1.75
N LEU A 138 4.72 9.85 1.81
CA LEU A 138 4.17 10.38 3.06
C LEU A 138 2.92 9.60 3.49
N ALA A 139 2.04 9.30 2.55
CA ALA A 139 0.74 8.69 2.80
C ALA A 139 0.88 7.26 3.32
N VAL A 140 1.70 6.40 2.68
CA VAL A 140 1.80 4.99 3.10
C VAL A 140 2.29 4.83 4.54
N PRO A 141 3.40 5.46 4.98
CA PRO A 141 3.83 5.38 6.38
C PRO A 141 2.80 5.93 7.36
N LEU A 142 2.10 7.02 7.01
CA LEU A 142 1.09 7.63 7.87
C LEU A 142 -0.11 6.68 8.07
N LEU A 143 -0.62 6.10 6.98
CA LEU A 143 -1.76 5.18 6.98
C LEU A 143 -1.43 3.88 7.71
N LEU A 144 -0.28 3.29 7.39
CA LEU A 144 0.21 2.07 8.03
C LEU A 144 0.46 2.31 9.53
N GLY A 145 1.07 3.43 9.89
CA GLY A 145 1.29 3.80 11.29
C GLY A 145 -0.02 4.01 12.06
N ARG A 146 -1.08 4.49 11.39
CA ARG A 146 -2.41 4.61 11.98
C ARG A 146 -3.07 3.24 12.18
N ALA A 147 -2.95 2.33 11.22
CA ALA A 147 -3.41 0.96 11.35
C ALA A 147 -2.77 0.29 12.57
N VAL A 148 -1.43 0.36 12.67
CA VAL A 148 -0.66 -0.20 13.80
C VAL A 148 -1.13 0.34 15.15
N ARG A 149 -1.38 1.64 15.27
CA ARG A 149 -1.86 2.24 16.53
C ARG A 149 -3.28 1.83 16.92
N ARG A 150 -4.09 1.36 15.97
CA ARG A 150 -5.46 0.92 16.23
C ARG A 150 -5.55 -0.55 16.55
N THR A 151 -4.65 -1.36 15.99
CA THR A 151 -4.68 -2.80 16.10
C THR A 151 -3.75 -3.36 17.19
N ALA A 152 -2.73 -2.59 17.60
CA ALA A 152 -1.83 -2.92 18.73
C ALA A 152 -2.37 -2.39 20.06
#